data_AF-A0AAD6WSX5-F1
#
_entry.id   AF-A0AAD6WSX5-F1
#
_cell.length_a   1.000
_cell.length_b   1.000
_cell.length_c   1.000
_cell.angle_alpha   90.00
_cell.angle_beta   90.00
_cell.angle_gamma   90.00
#
_symmetry.space_group_name_H-M   'P 1'
#
loop_
_entity.id
_entity.type
_entity.pdbx_description
1 polymer ?
#
loop_
_entity_poly.entity_id
_entity_poly.type
_entity_poly.pdbx_seq_one_letter_code
_entity_poly.pdbx_strand_id
1 'polypeptide(L)'
;MDEVIDRQPSTPTAQPNNSGSSSDDIALKKSLDALEAQTQLLRQNLLAQNQERKATGETYARHYNAYNTWFNAEQARLAIEDSTYTAIPSLPITVAKVTLFLNYEMTRPQKRKRADGSESTSTCGHEHAKQVVSALEQYRSNYAHEYRHIPEAQVTLRSDSRIRSMEASFKANEPERIKKAHALKAVGTRADTYTDTQLSSLATSGLESKGPTVIWRTMRDRAMLLTSSSTAFRGDSSRSLLWSDMYCYDVPMNAKGRGEKVRALTLIADSSKVNTTGRVDEHGAFRHLCVELCPIGAIGLLFFAHFHVINSPVPDFSTDFDHPDYGEYVRK
;
A
#
# COMPACT_ATOMS: atom_id res chain seq x y z
N MET A 1 11.62 -75.18 -36.50
CA MET A 1 10.81 -74.02 -36.95
C MET A 1 11.46 -72.78 -36.36
N ASP A 2 12.70 -72.43 -36.71
CA ASP A 2 13.24 -72.07 -38.05
C ASP A 2 12.35 -71.01 -38.69
N GLU A 3 12.77 -69.77 -38.99
CA GLU A 3 14.01 -69.22 -39.56
C GLU A 3 14.39 -67.92 -38.79
N VAL A 4 15.63 -67.48 -38.51
CA VAL A 4 16.93 -67.40 -39.22
C VAL A 4 16.86 -66.78 -40.61
N ILE A 5 16.99 -65.45 -40.69
CA ILE A 5 17.61 -64.79 -41.84
C ILE A 5 18.69 -63.82 -41.38
N ASP A 6 19.80 -63.95 -42.09
CA ASP A 6 21.15 -63.49 -41.88
C ASP A 6 21.41 -62.03 -42.30
N ARG A 7 22.58 -61.58 -41.88
CA ARG A 7 23.25 -60.27 -41.95
C ARG A 7 23.45 -59.77 -43.41
N GLN A 8 23.78 -58.49 -43.71
CA GLN A 8 25.02 -57.75 -43.38
C GLN A 8 24.97 -56.30 -43.99
N PRO A 9 26.02 -55.44 -43.84
CA PRO A 9 25.93 -54.04 -43.41
C PRO A 9 25.96 -52.99 -44.54
N SER A 10 25.39 -51.82 -44.27
CA SER A 10 25.61 -50.61 -45.08
C SER A 10 26.68 -49.72 -44.44
N THR A 11 27.71 -49.46 -45.24
CA THR A 11 28.89 -48.58 -45.09
C THR A 11 28.53 -47.12 -44.72
N PRO A 12 29.51 -46.34 -44.23
CA PRO A 12 29.30 -45.09 -43.51
C PRO A 12 29.01 -43.93 -44.48
N THR A 13 27.89 -43.25 -44.28
CA THR A 13 27.60 -42.01 -44.98
C THR A 13 28.46 -40.90 -44.39
N ALA A 14 29.40 -40.43 -45.20
CA ALA A 14 30.27 -39.30 -44.92
C ALA A 14 29.49 -38.06 -44.46
N GLN A 15 30.00 -37.41 -43.42
CA GLN A 15 29.66 -36.04 -43.09
C GLN A 15 30.05 -35.12 -44.26
N PRO A 16 29.18 -34.22 -44.73
CA PRO A 16 29.66 -33.01 -45.35
C PRO A 16 30.07 -32.04 -44.25
N ASN A 17 31.36 -31.99 -43.97
CA ASN A 17 32.01 -30.76 -43.54
C ASN A 17 31.69 -29.69 -44.57
N ASN A 18 30.82 -28.73 -44.24
CA ASN A 18 30.68 -27.50 -45.02
C ASN A 18 30.97 -26.30 -44.12
N SER A 19 32.26 -26.10 -43.88
CA SER A 19 32.86 -24.87 -43.39
C SER A 19 32.86 -23.85 -44.52
N GLY A 20 31.89 -22.95 -44.51
CA GLY A 20 31.84 -21.80 -45.41
C GLY A 20 30.53 -21.05 -45.25
N SER A 21 30.39 -20.26 -44.17
CA SER A 21 29.30 -19.28 -44.12
C SER A 21 29.47 -18.34 -45.30
N SER A 22 28.51 -18.30 -46.21
CA SER A 22 28.57 -17.45 -47.39
C SER A 22 28.72 -15.97 -46.97
N SER A 23 29.38 -15.13 -47.77
CA SER A 23 29.48 -13.69 -47.45
C SER A 23 28.11 -13.04 -47.27
N ASP A 24 27.11 -13.60 -47.94
CA ASP A 24 25.72 -13.16 -47.89
C ASP A 24 25.06 -13.50 -46.54
N ASP A 25 25.38 -14.65 -45.93
CA ASP A 25 24.93 -14.99 -44.57
C ASP A 25 25.53 -14.05 -43.52
N ILE A 26 26.79 -13.65 -43.71
CA ILE A 26 27.46 -12.69 -42.82
C ILE A 26 26.84 -11.29 -42.96
N ALA A 27 26.56 -10.86 -44.20
CA ALA A 27 25.94 -9.58 -44.48
C ALA A 27 24.49 -9.51 -43.97
N LEU A 28 23.72 -10.58 -44.13
CA LEU A 28 22.36 -10.71 -43.61
C LEU A 28 22.36 -10.69 -42.08
N LYS A 29 23.23 -11.47 -41.43
CA LYS A 29 23.35 -11.49 -39.97
C LYS A 29 23.71 -10.10 -39.40
N LYS A 30 24.65 -9.41 -40.03
CA LYS A 30 25.02 -8.03 -39.65
C LYS A 30 23.84 -7.05 -39.77
N SER A 31 23.03 -7.22 -40.82
CA SER A 31 21.83 -6.39 -41.02
C SER A 31 20.75 -6.67 -39.99
N LEU A 32 20.56 -7.94 -39.62
CA LEU A 32 19.62 -8.36 -38.56
C LEU A 32 20.07 -7.86 -37.18
N ASP A 33 21.36 -7.98 -36.84
CA ASP A 33 21.92 -7.47 -35.59
C ASP A 33 21.74 -5.94 -35.49
N ALA A 34 21.94 -5.20 -36.59
CA ALA A 34 21.73 -3.76 -36.64
C ALA A 34 20.26 -3.37 -36.47
N LEU A 35 19.33 -4.09 -37.12
CA LEU A 35 17.89 -3.89 -36.98
C LEU A 35 17.44 -4.15 -35.53
N GLU A 36 17.98 -5.20 -34.92
CA GLU A 36 17.64 -5.55 -33.55
C GLU A 36 18.17 -4.53 -32.53
N ALA A 37 19.39 -4.02 -32.74
CA ALA A 37 19.94 -2.92 -31.94
C ALA A 37 19.07 -1.65 -32.03
N GLN A 38 18.61 -1.28 -33.23
CA GLN A 38 17.69 -0.15 -33.41
C GLN A 38 16.36 -0.37 -32.70
N THR A 39 15.81 -1.58 -32.79
CA THR A 39 14.54 -1.94 -32.14
C THR A 39 14.66 -1.87 -30.61
N GLN A 40 15.80 -2.31 -30.05
CA GLN A 40 16.07 -2.21 -28.62
C GLN A 40 16.19 -0.76 -28.14
N LEU A 41 16.88 0.10 -28.90
CA LEU A 41 17.02 1.51 -28.58
C LEU A 41 15.66 2.24 -28.60
N LEU A 42 14.82 1.95 -29.60
CA LEU A 42 13.44 2.47 -29.65
C LEU A 42 12.62 2.02 -28.43
N ARG A 43 12.71 0.75 -28.06
CA ARG A 43 12.02 0.20 -26.88
C ARG A 43 12.49 0.88 -25.59
N GLN A 44 13.80 1.09 -25.41
CA GLN A 44 14.35 1.78 -24.24
C GLN A 44 13.84 3.22 -24.15
N ASN A 45 13.80 3.95 -25.27
CA ASN A 45 13.27 5.32 -25.32
C ASN A 45 11.78 5.38 -24.95
N LEU A 46 10.96 4.45 -25.46
CA LEU A 46 9.54 4.37 -25.10
C LEU A 46 9.34 4.02 -23.62
N LEU A 47 10.19 3.17 -23.05
CA LEU A 47 10.13 2.84 -21.62
C LEU A 47 10.54 4.03 -20.75
N ALA A 48 11.58 4.77 -21.11
CA ALA A 48 12.01 5.97 -20.40
C ALA A 48 10.89 7.03 -20.37
N GLN A 49 10.27 7.32 -21.52
CA GLN A 49 9.14 8.26 -21.60
C GLN A 49 7.92 7.82 -20.76
N ASN A 50 7.62 6.52 -20.74
CA ASN A 50 6.52 5.98 -19.93
C ASN A 50 6.84 5.97 -18.43
N GLN A 51 8.12 5.84 -18.05
CA GLN A 51 8.58 5.91 -16.67
C GLN A 51 8.63 7.36 -16.16
N GLU A 52 8.96 8.35 -16.99
CA GLU A 52 8.86 9.77 -16.60
C GLU A 52 7.42 10.17 -16.25
N ARG A 53 6.44 9.57 -16.93
CA ARG A 53 5.01 9.80 -16.66
C ARG A 53 4.47 9.07 -15.43
N LYS A 54 5.21 8.11 -14.87
CA LYS A 54 4.73 7.23 -13.77
C LYS A 54 5.77 7.13 -12.67
N ALA A 55 5.39 7.40 -11.42
CA ALA A 55 6.23 7.22 -10.22
C ALA A 55 6.81 5.79 -10.01
N THR A 56 6.46 4.83 -10.87
CA THR A 56 6.99 3.46 -10.91
C THR A 56 8.48 3.42 -11.28
N GLY A 57 8.99 4.34 -12.11
CA GLY A 57 10.39 4.34 -12.56
C GLY A 57 11.39 4.44 -11.40
N GLU A 58 11.22 5.45 -10.54
CA GLU A 58 12.04 5.66 -9.35
C GLU A 58 11.96 4.48 -8.37
N THR A 59 10.77 3.91 -8.21
CA THR A 59 10.55 2.77 -7.33
C THR A 59 11.33 1.54 -7.81
N TYR A 60 11.31 1.26 -9.10
CA TYR A 60 12.00 0.11 -9.67
C TYR A 60 13.52 0.29 -9.67
N ALA A 61 14.00 1.50 -10.00
CA ALA A 61 15.42 1.84 -9.89
C ALA A 61 15.94 1.64 -8.46
N ARG A 62 15.16 2.04 -7.45
CA ARG A 62 15.49 1.81 -6.04
C ARG A 62 15.61 0.32 -5.69
N HIS A 63 14.70 -0.53 -6.18
CA HIS A 63 14.79 -1.98 -5.95
C HIS A 63 15.99 -2.62 -6.64
N TYR A 64 16.27 -2.21 -7.88
CA TYR A 64 17.46 -2.65 -8.61
C TYR A 64 18.76 -2.25 -7.89
N ASN A 65 18.87 -0.99 -7.47
CA ASN A 65 20.04 -0.49 -6.74
C ASN A 65 20.21 -1.24 -5.41
N ALA A 66 19.13 -1.49 -4.67
CA ALA A 66 19.18 -2.27 -3.44
C ALA A 66 19.69 -3.70 -3.67
N TYR A 67 19.23 -4.36 -4.73
CA TYR A 67 19.73 -5.68 -5.15
C TYR A 67 21.23 -5.62 -5.47
N ASN A 68 21.65 -4.67 -6.33
CA ASN A 68 23.02 -4.57 -6.79
C ASN A 68 23.99 -4.31 -5.62
N THR A 69 23.66 -3.35 -4.75
CA THR A 69 24.46 -3.05 -3.56
C THR A 69 24.56 -4.24 -2.62
N TRP A 70 23.43 -4.91 -2.33
CA TRP A 70 23.43 -6.06 -1.43
C TRP A 70 24.21 -7.24 -2.01
N PHE A 71 23.97 -7.59 -3.28
CA PHE A 71 24.58 -8.76 -3.90
C PHE A 71 26.11 -8.61 -3.96
N ASN A 72 26.61 -7.44 -4.36
CA ASN A 72 28.05 -7.20 -4.40
C ASN A 72 28.68 -7.26 -3.00
N ALA A 73 27.99 -6.75 -1.97
CA ALA A 73 28.47 -6.83 -0.58
C ALA A 73 28.49 -8.28 -0.08
N GLU A 74 27.47 -9.08 -0.39
CA GLU A 74 27.39 -10.48 0.01
C GLU A 74 28.47 -11.32 -0.69
N GLN A 75 28.73 -11.08 -1.97
CA GLN A 75 29.80 -11.75 -2.71
C GLN A 75 31.20 -11.38 -2.20
N ALA A 76 31.41 -10.11 -1.81
CA ALA A 76 32.64 -9.68 -1.16
C ALA A 76 32.83 -10.37 0.20
N ARG A 77 31.76 -10.52 1.00
CA ARG A 77 31.79 -11.25 2.27
C ARG A 77 32.21 -12.71 2.07
N LEU A 78 31.61 -13.40 1.11
CA LEU A 78 31.93 -14.80 0.80
C LEU A 78 33.37 -14.99 0.34
N ALA A 79 33.91 -14.06 -0.48
CA ALA A 79 35.30 -14.11 -0.92
C ALA A 79 36.31 -13.85 0.21
N ILE A 80 35.91 -13.15 1.28
CA ILE A 80 36.74 -12.98 2.49
C ILE A 80 36.72 -14.24 3.35
N GLU A 81 35.57 -14.90 3.46
CA GLU A 81 35.39 -16.10 4.29
C GLU A 81 36.03 -17.35 3.65
N ASP A 82 35.97 -17.46 2.32
CA ASP A 82 36.54 -18.57 1.57
C ASP A 82 37.49 -18.03 0.50
N SER A 83 38.79 -18.23 0.71
CA SER A 83 39.84 -17.78 -0.22
C SER A 83 39.84 -18.50 -1.56
N THR A 84 39.09 -19.60 -1.69
CA THR A 84 38.88 -20.33 -2.96
C THR A 84 37.63 -19.85 -3.70
N TYR A 85 36.79 -19.03 -3.06
CA TYR A 85 35.56 -18.52 -3.63
C TYR A 85 35.81 -17.36 -4.58
N THR A 86 35.29 -17.47 -5.82
CA THR A 86 35.32 -16.38 -6.79
C THR A 86 34.03 -15.58 -6.75
N ALA A 87 34.13 -14.28 -6.46
CA ALA A 87 32.97 -13.39 -6.40
C ALA A 87 32.21 -13.35 -7.73
N ILE A 88 30.90 -13.60 -7.66
CA ILE A 88 30.02 -13.59 -8.82
C ILE A 88 29.48 -12.16 -9.03
N PRO A 89 29.49 -11.61 -10.26
CA PRO A 89 28.90 -10.29 -10.50
C PRO A 89 27.36 -10.31 -10.32
N SER A 90 26.78 -9.18 -9.93
CA SER A 90 25.33 -9.03 -9.76
C SER A 90 24.53 -9.21 -11.06
N LEU A 91 25.15 -8.92 -12.22
CA LEU A 91 24.60 -9.12 -13.55
C LEU A 91 25.22 -10.36 -14.25
N PRO A 92 24.48 -11.02 -15.15
CA PRO A 92 23.05 -10.85 -15.42
C PRO A 92 22.20 -11.23 -14.21
N ILE A 93 20.98 -10.70 -14.15
CA ILE A 93 19.97 -11.09 -13.15
C ILE A 93 19.50 -12.50 -13.50
N THR A 94 19.73 -13.46 -12.61
CA THR A 94 19.26 -14.84 -12.75
C THR A 94 18.39 -15.23 -11.56
N VAL A 95 17.61 -16.30 -11.72
CA VAL A 95 16.70 -16.77 -10.67
C VAL A 95 17.45 -17.11 -9.38
N ALA A 96 18.61 -17.75 -9.47
CA ALA A 96 19.39 -18.14 -8.30
C ALA A 96 19.78 -16.91 -7.44
N LYS A 97 20.27 -15.85 -8.09
CA LYS A 97 20.66 -14.60 -7.41
C LYS A 97 19.46 -13.91 -6.77
N VAL A 98 18.34 -13.84 -7.49
CA VAL A 98 17.10 -13.21 -6.98
C VAL A 98 16.51 -14.00 -5.81
N THR A 99 16.56 -15.32 -5.85
CA THR A 99 16.08 -16.19 -4.76
C THR A 99 16.82 -15.88 -3.45
N LEU A 100 18.15 -15.79 -3.50
CA LEU A 100 18.96 -15.41 -2.34
C LEU A 100 18.63 -14.01 -1.83
N PHE A 101 18.50 -13.04 -2.74
CA PHE A 101 18.17 -11.67 -2.38
C PHE A 101 16.78 -11.54 -1.74
N LEU A 102 15.77 -12.23 -2.28
CA LEU A 102 14.42 -12.21 -1.71
C LEU A 102 14.37 -12.82 -0.31
N ASN A 103 15.17 -13.85 -0.05
CA ASN A 103 15.25 -14.44 1.28
C ASN A 103 15.83 -13.43 2.30
N TYR A 104 16.87 -12.70 1.92
CA TYR A 104 17.41 -11.59 2.71
C TYR A 104 16.39 -10.46 2.90
N GLU A 105 15.75 -9.99 1.83
CA GLU A 105 14.80 -8.87 1.86
C GLU A 105 13.59 -9.13 2.76
N MET A 106 13.17 -10.39 2.88
CA MET A 106 11.99 -10.78 3.66
C MET A 106 12.30 -11.13 5.11
N THR A 107 13.57 -11.44 5.42
CA THR A 107 14.02 -11.71 6.80
C THR A 107 14.53 -10.45 7.49
N ARG A 108 15.01 -9.46 6.73
CA ARG A 108 15.53 -8.22 7.32
C ARG A 108 14.41 -7.34 7.92
N PRO A 109 14.74 -6.52 8.93
CA PRO A 109 13.83 -5.52 9.44
C PRO A 109 13.58 -4.41 8.40
N GLN A 110 12.39 -3.81 8.42
CA GLN A 110 12.06 -2.70 7.52
C GLN A 110 12.97 -1.51 7.79
N LYS A 111 13.56 -0.97 6.71
CA LYS A 111 14.32 0.29 6.75
C LYS A 111 13.36 1.47 6.91
N ARG A 112 12.85 1.70 8.13
CA ARG A 112 12.17 2.94 8.51
C ARG A 112 13.09 3.68 9.46
N LYS A 113 13.43 4.92 9.13
CA LYS A 113 14.00 5.85 10.12
C LYS A 113 12.87 6.20 11.09
N ARG A 114 12.89 5.62 12.29
CA ARG A 114 12.11 6.14 13.41
C ARG A 114 12.79 7.42 13.90
N ALA A 115 12.02 8.32 14.49
CA ALA A 115 12.55 9.59 15.02
C ALA A 115 13.63 9.39 16.09
N ASP A 116 13.66 8.21 16.73
CA ASP A 116 14.62 7.80 17.75
C ASP A 116 15.86 7.06 17.18
N GLY A 117 15.96 6.89 15.86
CA GLY A 117 17.05 6.15 15.21
C GLY A 117 16.99 4.62 15.36
N SER A 118 15.98 4.06 16.03
CA SER A 118 15.81 2.62 16.20
C SER A 118 15.34 1.94 14.91
N GLU A 119 15.82 0.72 14.67
CA GLU A 119 15.40 -0.10 13.53
C GLU A 119 13.95 -0.57 13.68
N SER A 120 13.23 -0.70 12.57
CA SER A 120 11.86 -1.19 12.62
C SER A 120 11.83 -2.68 12.97
N THR A 121 11.08 -3.07 13.99
CA THR A 121 10.89 -4.49 14.36
C THR A 121 10.01 -5.29 13.38
N SER A 122 9.39 -4.64 12.39
CA SER A 122 8.56 -5.31 11.38
C SER A 122 9.36 -5.69 10.14
N THR A 123 9.15 -6.88 9.60
CA THR A 123 9.73 -7.32 8.31
C THR A 123 8.95 -6.81 7.09
N CYS A 124 9.57 -6.88 5.91
CA CYS A 124 8.93 -6.60 4.62
C CYS A 124 7.75 -7.55 4.37
N GLY A 125 6.69 -7.07 3.71
CA GLY A 125 5.47 -7.85 3.42
C GLY A 125 5.44 -8.43 2.00
N HIS A 126 4.46 -9.28 1.71
CA HIS A 126 4.30 -9.93 0.40
C HIS A 126 4.30 -8.95 -0.78
N GLU A 127 3.58 -7.83 -0.68
CA GLU A 127 3.51 -6.82 -1.76
C GLU A 127 4.87 -6.20 -2.06
N HIS A 128 5.76 -6.09 -1.06
CA HIS A 128 7.13 -5.61 -1.28
C HIS A 128 7.95 -6.62 -2.10
N ALA A 129 7.91 -7.91 -1.73
CA ALA A 129 8.59 -8.96 -2.50
C ALA A 129 8.11 -9.00 -3.95
N LYS A 130 6.79 -8.88 -4.17
CA LYS A 130 6.19 -8.84 -5.51
C LYS A 130 6.67 -7.64 -6.33
N GLN A 131 6.80 -6.47 -5.71
CA GLN A 131 7.36 -5.27 -6.36
C GLN A 131 8.84 -5.46 -6.70
N VAL A 132 9.64 -6.04 -5.80
CA VAL A 132 11.06 -6.37 -6.05
C VAL A 132 11.20 -7.31 -7.24
N VAL A 133 10.44 -8.42 -7.28
CA VAL A 133 10.46 -9.37 -8.41
C VAL A 133 10.09 -8.67 -9.71
N SER A 134 9.06 -7.82 -9.69
CA SER A 134 8.62 -7.12 -10.90
C SER A 134 9.65 -6.10 -11.40
N ALA A 135 10.35 -5.41 -10.49
CA ALA A 135 11.41 -4.49 -10.82
C ALA A 135 12.63 -5.20 -11.44
N LEU A 136 13.07 -6.31 -10.83
CA LEU A 136 14.19 -7.10 -11.33
C LEU A 136 13.85 -7.82 -12.63
N GLU A 137 12.61 -8.27 -12.82
CA GLU A 137 12.14 -8.84 -14.08
C GLU A 137 12.12 -7.80 -15.20
N GLN A 138 11.69 -6.56 -14.91
CA GLN A 138 11.75 -5.48 -15.90
C GLN A 138 13.19 -5.20 -16.31
N TYR A 139 14.11 -5.10 -15.35
CA TYR A 139 15.53 -4.92 -15.66
C TYR A 139 16.06 -6.08 -16.50
N ARG A 140 15.86 -7.33 -16.06
CA ARG A 140 16.26 -8.53 -16.80
C ARG A 140 15.74 -8.51 -18.24
N SER A 141 14.44 -8.24 -18.43
CA SER A 141 13.84 -8.21 -19.77
C SER A 141 14.40 -7.10 -20.65
N ASN A 142 14.79 -5.95 -20.08
CA ASN A 142 15.35 -4.84 -20.85
C ASN A 142 16.77 -5.14 -21.34
N TYR A 143 17.57 -5.83 -20.52
CA TYR A 143 18.96 -6.16 -20.82
C TYR A 143 19.16 -7.61 -21.33
N ALA A 144 18.08 -8.37 -21.55
CA ALA A 144 18.16 -9.76 -21.98
C ALA A 144 18.97 -9.96 -23.28
N HIS A 145 18.93 -8.97 -24.17
CA HIS A 145 19.64 -8.99 -25.44
C HIS A 145 21.18 -8.94 -25.29
N GLU A 146 21.70 -8.34 -24.20
CA GLU A 146 23.13 -8.31 -23.91
C GLU A 146 23.66 -9.68 -23.43
N TYR A 147 22.77 -10.51 -22.90
CA TYR A 147 23.11 -11.79 -22.27
C TYR A 147 22.53 -13.01 -23.00
N ARG A 148 22.35 -12.94 -24.33
CA ARG A 148 21.80 -14.06 -25.13
C ARG A 148 22.56 -15.37 -25.01
N HIS A 149 23.86 -15.27 -24.78
CA HIS A 149 24.75 -16.42 -24.60
C HIS A 149 24.58 -17.12 -23.25
N ILE A 150 23.79 -16.56 -22.33
CA ILE A 150 23.54 -17.11 -21.00
C ILE A 150 22.07 -17.55 -20.93
N PRO A 151 21.77 -18.87 -21.04
CA PRO A 151 20.40 -19.37 -21.04
C PRO A 151 19.61 -18.96 -19.79
N GLU A 152 20.25 -18.95 -18.63
CA GLU A 152 19.62 -18.59 -17.35
C GLU A 152 19.13 -17.14 -17.30
N ALA A 153 19.76 -16.23 -18.05
CA ALA A 153 19.36 -14.83 -18.12
C ALA A 153 18.10 -14.64 -19.00
N GLN A 154 17.76 -15.63 -19.83
CA GLN A 154 16.62 -15.59 -20.75
C GLN A 154 15.31 -16.09 -20.11
N VAL A 155 15.40 -16.85 -19.02
CA VAL A 155 14.25 -17.38 -18.28
C VAL A 155 13.59 -16.28 -17.45
N THR A 156 12.25 -16.19 -17.51
CA THR A 156 11.50 -15.24 -16.67
C THR A 156 11.62 -15.62 -15.20
N LEU A 157 11.74 -14.65 -14.30
CA LEU A 157 11.91 -14.93 -12.88
C LEU A 157 10.73 -15.72 -12.29
N ARG A 158 9.50 -15.42 -12.73
CA ARG A 158 8.28 -16.09 -12.24
C ARG A 158 7.98 -17.45 -12.88
N SER A 159 8.69 -17.87 -13.93
CA SER A 159 8.50 -19.23 -14.45
C SER A 159 9.16 -20.29 -13.56
N ASP A 160 10.21 -19.93 -12.84
CA ASP A 160 10.89 -20.84 -11.91
C ASP A 160 10.04 -21.14 -10.68
N SER A 161 10.12 -22.38 -10.19
CA SER A 161 9.35 -22.84 -9.03
C SER A 161 9.82 -22.18 -7.72
N ARG A 162 11.10 -21.81 -7.59
CA ARG A 162 11.66 -21.21 -6.37
C ARG A 162 11.00 -19.87 -6.06
N ILE A 163 10.95 -18.96 -7.04
CA ILE A 163 10.33 -17.64 -6.88
C ILE A 163 8.83 -17.77 -6.61
N ARG A 164 8.13 -18.66 -7.32
CA ARG A 164 6.70 -18.90 -7.09
C ARG A 164 6.42 -19.43 -5.69
N SER A 165 7.19 -20.42 -5.23
CA SER A 165 7.06 -20.98 -3.88
C SER A 165 7.37 -19.94 -2.80
N MET A 166 8.35 -19.07 -3.02
CA MET A 166 8.64 -17.96 -2.11
C MET A 166 7.51 -16.93 -2.07
N GLU A 167 7.03 -16.44 -3.22
CA GLU A 167 5.89 -15.50 -3.28
C GLU A 167 4.64 -16.10 -2.60
N ALA A 168 4.38 -17.40 -2.79
CA ALA A 168 3.29 -18.11 -2.14
C ALA A 168 3.47 -18.23 -0.62
N SER A 169 4.67 -18.59 -0.15
CA SER A 169 5.01 -18.65 1.27
C SER A 169 4.86 -17.27 1.95
N PHE A 170 5.34 -16.21 1.31
CA PHE A 170 5.19 -14.85 1.82
C PHE A 170 3.73 -14.42 1.88
N LYS A 171 2.91 -14.81 0.90
CA LYS A 171 1.47 -14.55 0.94
C LYS A 171 0.79 -15.29 2.08
N ALA A 172 1.16 -16.55 2.33
CA ALA A 172 0.61 -17.36 3.41
C ALA A 172 0.99 -16.82 4.80
N ASN A 173 2.20 -16.27 4.95
CA ASN A 173 2.70 -15.71 6.22
C ASN A 173 2.25 -14.25 6.47
N GLU A 174 1.65 -13.58 5.48
CA GLU A 174 1.23 -12.19 5.58
C GLU A 174 0.22 -11.92 6.72
N PRO A 175 -0.81 -12.77 6.97
CA PRO A 175 -1.72 -12.58 8.09
C PRO A 175 -1.02 -12.60 9.46
N GLU A 176 -0.06 -13.51 9.65
CA GLU A 176 0.71 -13.59 10.89
C GLU A 176 1.63 -12.37 11.06
N ARG A 177 2.26 -11.92 9.97
CA ARG A 177 3.08 -10.70 9.96
C ARG A 177 2.24 -9.48 10.34
N ILE A 178 1.04 -9.35 9.78
CA ILE A 178 0.08 -8.29 10.11
C ILE A 178 -0.30 -8.37 11.59
N LYS A 179 -0.67 -9.56 12.09
CA LYS A 179 -1.01 -9.77 13.50
C LYS A 179 0.15 -9.39 14.44
N LYS A 180 1.38 -9.81 14.15
CA LYS A 180 2.59 -9.42 14.89
C LYS A 180 2.82 -7.92 14.85
N ALA A 181 2.68 -7.29 13.69
CA ALA A 181 2.82 -5.85 13.54
C ALA A 181 1.75 -5.07 14.33
N HIS A 182 0.50 -5.55 14.37
CA HIS A 182 -0.55 -4.96 15.20
C HIS A 182 -0.30 -5.18 16.69
N ALA A 183 0.11 -6.37 17.09
CA ALA A 183 0.49 -6.66 18.48
C ALA A 183 1.63 -5.75 18.93
N LEU A 184 2.66 -5.54 18.11
CA LEU A 184 3.78 -4.62 18.40
C LEU A 184 3.33 -3.16 18.49
N LYS A 185 2.31 -2.75 17.73
CA LYS A 185 1.70 -1.41 17.88
C LYS A 185 0.87 -1.30 19.16
N ALA A 186 0.23 -2.40 19.57
CA ALA A 186 -0.56 -2.49 20.80
C ALA A 186 0.33 -2.50 22.05
N VAL A 187 1.50 -3.13 21.99
CA VAL A 187 2.49 -3.13 23.07
C VAL A 187 3.03 -1.71 23.25
N GLY A 188 2.69 -1.09 24.38
CA GLY A 188 3.07 0.30 24.70
C GLY A 188 2.04 1.34 24.32
N THR A 189 0.95 0.98 23.64
CA THR A 189 -0.25 1.84 23.56
C THR A 189 -1.20 1.44 24.68
N ARG A 190 -1.33 2.31 25.67
CA ARG A 190 -2.45 2.24 26.62
C ARG A 190 -3.73 2.33 25.76
N ALA A 191 -4.70 1.45 25.97
CA ALA A 191 -5.98 1.56 25.28
C ALA A 191 -6.52 2.98 25.51
N ASP A 192 -6.55 3.78 24.45
CA ASP A 192 -6.74 5.23 24.49
C ASP A 192 -8.23 5.58 24.60
N THR A 193 -8.96 4.82 25.43
CA THR A 193 -10.40 4.98 25.62
C THR A 193 -10.65 5.35 27.07
N TYR A 194 -11.43 6.40 27.27
CA TYR A 194 -11.94 6.78 28.58
C TYR A 194 -12.75 5.63 29.18
N THR A 195 -12.59 5.39 30.48
CA THR A 195 -13.57 4.60 31.22
C THR A 195 -14.91 5.35 31.26
N ASP A 196 -16.02 4.65 31.48
CA ASP A 196 -17.34 5.28 31.60
C ASP A 196 -17.35 6.40 32.67
N THR A 197 -16.64 6.18 33.77
CA THR A 197 -16.48 7.17 34.85
C THR A 197 -15.68 8.39 34.43
N GLN A 198 -14.59 8.20 33.68
CA GLN A 198 -13.77 9.29 33.14
C GLN A 198 -14.55 10.10 32.10
N LEU A 199 -15.23 9.42 31.18
CA LEU A 199 -16.04 10.07 30.15
C LEU A 199 -17.17 10.88 30.79
N SER A 200 -17.86 10.32 31.78
CA SER A 200 -18.92 11.01 32.51
C SER A 200 -18.40 12.24 33.23
N SER A 201 -17.32 12.11 34.00
CA SER A 201 -16.71 13.22 34.72
C SER A 201 -16.28 14.36 33.80
N LEU A 202 -15.63 14.03 32.67
CA LEU A 202 -15.24 15.02 31.67
C LEU A 202 -16.45 15.69 31.02
N ALA A 203 -17.47 14.91 30.64
CA ALA A 203 -18.67 15.41 29.99
C ALA A 203 -19.53 16.30 30.89
N THR A 204 -19.54 16.08 32.20
CA THR A 204 -20.31 16.89 33.15
C THR A 204 -19.56 18.10 33.68
N SER A 205 -18.21 18.06 33.72
CA SER A 205 -17.39 19.14 34.27
C SER A 205 -17.68 20.52 33.67
N GLY A 206 -18.02 20.57 32.38
CA GLY A 206 -18.33 21.81 31.68
C GLY A 206 -19.71 22.41 32.00
N LEU A 207 -20.63 21.66 32.59
CA LEU A 207 -22.02 22.10 32.82
C LEU A 207 -22.14 23.14 33.95
N GLU A 208 -21.19 23.18 34.88
CA GLU A 208 -21.19 24.14 36.00
C GLU A 208 -20.50 25.47 35.66
N SER A 209 -20.05 25.62 34.41
CA SER A 209 -19.32 26.79 33.94
C SER A 209 -20.13 28.08 34.03
N LYS A 210 -19.47 29.18 34.39
CA LYS A 210 -20.07 30.52 34.48
C LYS A 210 -19.40 31.49 33.52
N GLY A 211 -20.20 32.39 32.95
CA GLY A 211 -19.75 33.42 32.03
C GLY A 211 -19.89 33.00 30.55
N PRO A 212 -20.36 33.90 29.66
CA PRO A 212 -20.73 33.53 28.28
C PRO A 212 -19.63 32.82 27.49
N THR A 213 -18.42 33.36 27.51
CA THR A 213 -17.26 32.82 26.78
C THR A 213 -16.82 31.46 27.29
N VAL A 214 -16.88 31.25 28.61
CA VAL A 214 -16.48 29.99 29.25
C VAL A 214 -17.53 28.91 28.97
N ILE A 215 -18.82 29.26 29.05
CA ILE A 215 -19.94 28.38 28.71
C ILE A 215 -19.80 27.88 27.27
N TRP A 216 -19.58 28.78 26.30
CA TRP A 216 -19.41 28.36 24.91
C TRP A 216 -18.20 27.43 24.70
N ARG A 217 -17.03 27.77 25.27
CA ARG A 217 -15.82 26.94 25.14
C ARG A 217 -16.04 25.54 25.70
N THR A 218 -16.65 25.45 26.88
CA THR A 218 -16.90 24.17 27.54
C THR A 218 -17.98 23.35 26.83
N MET A 219 -19.03 23.98 26.28
CA MET A 219 -20.01 23.28 25.44
C MET A 219 -19.39 22.76 24.14
N ARG A 220 -18.48 23.53 23.53
CA ARG A 220 -17.72 23.12 22.34
C ARG A 220 -16.85 21.90 22.64
N ASP A 221 -16.06 21.96 23.70
CA ASP A 221 -15.15 20.88 24.07
C ASP A 221 -15.93 19.62 24.48
N ARG A 222 -17.07 19.79 25.16
CA ARG A 222 -18.02 18.71 25.48
C ARG A 222 -18.62 18.07 24.23
N ALA A 223 -19.07 18.87 23.27
CA ALA A 223 -19.60 18.38 22.00
C ALA A 223 -18.54 17.59 21.22
N MET A 224 -17.30 18.10 21.18
CA MET A 224 -16.19 17.41 20.52
C MET A 224 -15.88 16.06 21.18
N LEU A 225 -15.83 16.01 22.53
CA LEU A 225 -15.59 14.79 23.30
C LEU A 225 -16.66 13.73 23.03
N LEU A 226 -17.94 14.08 23.23
CA LEU A 226 -19.05 13.12 23.13
C LEU A 226 -19.32 12.68 21.69
N THR A 227 -19.13 13.57 20.71
CA THR A 227 -19.26 13.19 19.29
C THR A 227 -18.17 12.21 18.91
N SER A 228 -16.91 12.52 19.22
CA SER A 228 -15.78 11.65 18.87
C SER A 228 -15.85 10.29 19.57
N SER A 229 -16.31 10.24 20.82
CA SER A 229 -16.47 8.98 21.56
C SER A 229 -17.65 8.13 21.07
N SER A 230 -18.74 8.74 20.63
CA SER A 230 -19.95 8.02 20.19
C SER A 230 -19.89 7.53 18.75
N THR A 231 -19.22 8.26 17.87
CA THR A 231 -19.19 7.94 16.42
C THR A 231 -17.83 7.44 15.92
N ALA A 232 -16.85 7.32 16.83
CA ALA A 232 -15.45 7.02 16.51
C ALA A 232 -14.85 7.99 15.46
N PHE A 233 -15.35 9.22 15.44
CA PHE A 233 -14.87 10.27 14.54
C PHE A 233 -13.47 10.70 14.96
N ARG A 234 -12.55 10.81 14.01
CA ARG A 234 -11.20 11.32 14.28
C ARG A 234 -11.28 12.81 14.59
N GLY A 235 -10.49 13.26 15.57
CA GLY A 235 -10.47 14.67 15.97
C GLY A 235 -10.20 15.66 14.83
N ASP A 236 -9.38 15.29 13.84
CA ASP A 236 -9.15 16.13 12.65
C ASP A 236 -10.41 16.24 11.78
N SER A 237 -11.11 15.14 11.56
CA SER A 237 -12.40 15.13 10.86
C SER A 237 -13.48 15.89 11.65
N SER A 238 -13.50 15.77 12.99
CA SER A 238 -14.43 16.51 13.85
C SER A 238 -14.26 18.03 13.73
N ARG A 239 -13.03 18.51 13.47
CA ARG A 239 -12.74 19.95 13.34
C ARG A 239 -13.07 20.52 11.98
N SER A 240 -13.04 19.70 10.93
CA SER A 240 -13.39 20.12 9.57
C SER A 240 -14.88 20.03 9.28
N LEU A 241 -15.67 19.44 10.18
CA LEU A 241 -17.09 19.21 9.98
C LEU A 241 -17.86 20.54 9.86
N LEU A 242 -18.60 20.69 8.78
CA LEU A 242 -19.51 21.79 8.54
C LEU A 242 -20.92 21.44 9.04
N TRP A 243 -21.75 22.46 9.28
CA TRP A 243 -23.15 22.23 9.65
C TRP A 243 -23.96 21.57 8.52
N SER A 244 -23.60 21.83 7.26
CA SER A 244 -24.14 21.15 6.08
C SER A 244 -23.86 19.66 6.07
N ASP A 245 -22.82 19.20 6.78
CA ASP A 245 -22.41 17.80 6.83
C ASP A 245 -23.23 16.97 7.81
N MET A 246 -24.17 17.61 8.48
CA MET A 246 -25.03 17.01 9.49
C MET A 246 -26.44 16.85 8.95
N TYR A 247 -26.97 15.64 9.03
CA TYR A 247 -28.37 15.38 8.67
C TYR A 247 -29.00 14.33 9.58
N CYS A 248 -30.33 14.39 9.71
CA CYS A 248 -31.07 13.38 10.45
C CYS A 248 -31.57 12.29 9.50
N TYR A 249 -31.42 11.03 9.90
CA TYR A 249 -31.92 9.89 9.14
C TYR A 249 -32.57 8.86 10.05
N ASP A 250 -33.63 8.22 9.56
CA ASP A 250 -34.37 7.20 10.31
C ASP A 250 -33.80 5.81 10.01
N VAL A 251 -33.04 5.27 10.97
CA VAL A 251 -32.38 3.97 10.84
C VAL A 251 -33.35 2.84 11.23
N PRO A 252 -33.60 1.85 10.36
CA PRO A 252 -34.45 0.71 10.71
C PRO A 252 -33.78 -0.15 11.79
N MET A 253 -34.51 -0.43 12.86
CA MET A 253 -34.01 -1.18 14.02
C MET A 253 -34.82 -2.46 14.19
N ASN A 254 -34.49 -3.48 13.38
CA ASN A 254 -35.21 -4.76 13.34
C ASN A 254 -35.32 -5.43 14.71
N ALA A 255 -34.37 -5.20 15.62
CA ALA A 255 -34.39 -5.73 16.99
C ALA A 255 -35.50 -5.15 17.88
N LYS A 256 -36.07 -3.98 17.53
CA LYS A 256 -37.17 -3.35 18.28
C LYS A 256 -38.56 -3.76 17.79
N GLY A 257 -38.65 -4.39 16.62
CA GLY A 257 -39.91 -4.74 15.97
C GLY A 257 -39.85 -4.50 14.47
N ARG A 258 -40.74 -5.16 13.72
CA ARG A 258 -40.82 -5.00 12.25
C ARG A 258 -41.30 -3.60 11.92
N GLY A 259 -40.46 -2.81 11.24
CA GLY A 259 -40.79 -1.45 10.80
C GLY A 259 -40.44 -0.35 11.81
N GLU A 260 -39.93 -0.70 12.99
CA GLU A 260 -39.47 0.28 13.98
C GLU A 260 -38.21 1.01 13.50
N LYS A 261 -38.20 2.33 13.65
CA LYS A 261 -37.08 3.20 13.24
C LYS A 261 -36.58 4.03 14.40
N VAL A 262 -35.28 4.29 14.42
CA VAL A 262 -34.66 5.20 15.38
C VAL A 262 -34.00 6.33 14.62
N ARG A 263 -34.32 7.56 15.01
CA ARG A 263 -33.69 8.76 14.45
C ARG A 263 -32.24 8.84 14.90
N ALA A 264 -31.33 8.84 13.93
CA ALA A 264 -29.91 9.09 14.09
C ALA A 264 -29.57 10.49 13.59
N LEU A 265 -28.55 11.09 14.19
CA LEU A 265 -27.84 12.21 13.62
C LEU A 265 -26.62 11.66 12.87
N THR A 266 -26.55 11.87 11.58
CA THR A 266 -25.45 11.40 10.73
C THR A 266 -24.52 12.56 10.40
N LEU A 267 -23.22 12.29 10.47
CA LEU A 267 -22.12 13.19 10.14
C LEU A 267 -21.39 12.64 8.92
N ILE A 268 -21.10 13.48 7.95
CA ILE A 268 -20.32 13.10 6.77
C ILE A 268 -18.85 13.48 6.98
N ALA A 269 -17.93 12.54 6.73
CA ALA A 269 -16.50 12.80 6.67
C ALA A 269 -16.00 12.72 5.22
N ASP A 270 -15.92 13.87 4.55
CA ASP A 270 -15.31 14.01 3.22
C ASP A 270 -13.80 14.27 3.28
N SER A 271 -13.32 14.90 4.36
CA SER A 271 -11.94 15.34 4.57
C SER A 271 -11.01 14.26 5.14
N SER A 272 -11.53 13.05 5.38
CA SER A 272 -10.76 11.98 6.02
C SER A 272 -9.94 11.18 5.00
N LYS A 273 -9.28 10.10 5.44
CA LYS A 273 -8.47 9.27 4.52
C LYS A 273 -9.38 8.75 3.41
N VAL A 274 -9.16 9.24 2.19
CA VAL A 274 -9.84 8.74 0.98
C VAL A 274 -9.62 7.23 0.92
N ASN A 275 -10.69 6.47 1.12
CA ASN A 275 -10.61 5.02 0.95
C ASN A 275 -10.33 4.72 -0.52
N THR A 276 -9.81 3.53 -0.81
CA THR A 276 -9.36 3.14 -2.16
C THR A 276 -10.47 3.19 -3.21
N THR A 277 -11.72 3.28 -2.76
CA THR A 277 -12.95 3.33 -3.55
C THR A 277 -13.53 4.74 -3.73
N GLY A 278 -12.98 5.78 -3.07
CA GLY A 278 -13.53 7.14 -3.09
C GLY A 278 -14.90 7.28 -2.40
N ARG A 279 -15.28 6.33 -1.55
CA ARG A 279 -16.55 6.33 -0.83
C ARG A 279 -16.48 7.31 0.34
N VAL A 280 -17.52 8.11 0.48
CA VAL A 280 -17.74 9.00 1.62
C VAL A 280 -18.17 8.18 2.84
N ASP A 281 -17.53 8.42 3.98
CA ASP A 281 -17.82 7.72 5.22
C ASP A 281 -18.89 8.48 6.03
N GLU A 282 -19.93 7.74 6.44
CA GLU A 282 -21.05 8.25 7.24
C GLU A 282 -20.95 7.75 8.68
N HIS A 283 -21.08 8.66 9.62
CA HIS A 283 -20.92 8.41 11.04
C HIS A 283 -22.19 8.78 11.80
N GLY A 284 -22.90 7.78 12.32
CA GLY A 284 -24.18 7.98 13.01
C GLY A 284 -24.05 8.06 14.53
N ALA A 285 -24.69 9.05 15.14
CA ALA A 285 -24.90 9.18 16.57
C ALA A 285 -26.38 8.95 16.91
N PHE A 286 -26.63 8.26 18.02
CA PHE A 286 -27.98 8.08 18.58
C PHE A 286 -28.14 8.87 19.88
N ARG A 287 -29.40 9.11 20.28
CA ARG A 287 -29.69 9.70 21.59
C ARG A 287 -29.28 8.71 22.69
N HIS A 288 -28.46 9.18 23.61
CA HIS A 288 -28.06 8.41 24.79
C HIS A 288 -29.16 8.47 25.86
N LEU A 289 -29.29 7.40 26.66
CA LEU A 289 -30.28 7.35 27.75
C LEU A 289 -29.97 8.36 28.86
N CYS A 290 -28.70 8.46 29.23
CA CYS A 290 -28.17 9.50 30.13
C CYS A 290 -27.89 10.76 29.31
N VAL A 291 -28.58 11.86 29.65
CA VAL A 291 -28.58 13.12 28.89
C VAL A 291 -27.23 13.83 28.93
N GLU A 292 -26.51 13.65 30.04
CA GLU A 292 -25.16 14.16 30.28
C GLU A 292 -24.11 13.52 29.37
N LEU A 293 -24.42 12.36 28.80
CA LEU A 293 -23.57 11.63 27.86
C LEU A 293 -24.11 11.67 26.42
N CYS A 294 -25.21 12.39 26.16
CA CYS A 294 -25.83 12.42 24.85
C CYS A 294 -25.03 13.30 23.86
N PRO A 295 -24.47 12.73 22.77
CA PRO A 295 -23.71 13.50 21.78
C PRO A 295 -24.60 14.51 21.05
N ILE A 296 -25.84 14.11 20.72
CA ILE A 296 -26.82 14.99 20.07
C ILE A 296 -27.19 16.14 21.01
N GLY A 297 -27.41 15.86 22.29
CA GLY A 297 -27.67 16.89 23.30
C GLY A 297 -26.49 17.84 23.48
N ALA A 298 -25.26 17.34 23.37
CA ALA A 298 -24.05 18.15 23.44
C ALA A 298 -23.91 19.13 22.28
N ILE A 299 -24.19 18.67 21.05
CA ILE A 299 -24.21 19.56 19.88
C ILE A 299 -25.34 20.60 20.01
N GLY A 300 -26.52 20.18 20.47
CA GLY A 300 -27.62 21.12 20.74
C GLY A 300 -27.24 22.22 21.74
N LEU A 301 -26.57 21.86 22.84
CA LEU A 301 -26.08 22.83 23.82
C LEU A 301 -24.97 23.73 23.28
N LEU A 302 -24.11 23.23 22.38
CA LEU A 302 -23.13 24.04 21.67
C LEU A 302 -23.82 25.10 20.81
N PHE A 303 -24.83 24.73 20.02
CA PHE A 303 -25.60 25.70 19.22
C PHE A 303 -26.32 26.71 20.10
N PHE A 304 -26.93 26.26 21.20
CA PHE A 304 -27.54 27.16 22.16
C PHE A 304 -26.52 28.16 22.74
N ALA A 305 -25.35 27.68 23.16
CA ALA A 305 -24.29 28.55 23.67
C ALA A 305 -23.77 29.53 22.61
N HIS A 306 -23.67 29.10 21.36
CA HIS A 306 -23.18 29.94 20.28
C HIS A 306 -24.16 31.06 19.91
N PHE A 307 -25.42 30.72 19.66
CA PHE A 307 -26.43 31.67 19.18
C PHE A 307 -27.10 32.48 20.29
N HIS A 308 -27.32 31.89 21.47
CA HIS A 308 -28.09 32.56 22.54
C HIS A 308 -27.22 33.06 23.70
N VAL A 309 -26.12 32.39 24.03
CA VAL A 309 -25.26 32.83 25.14
C VAL A 309 -24.23 33.86 24.67
N ILE A 310 -23.60 33.62 23.51
CA ILE A 310 -22.65 34.57 22.90
C ILE A 310 -23.34 35.57 21.96
N ASN A 311 -24.62 35.38 21.63
CA ASN A 311 -25.38 36.22 20.68
C ASN A 311 -24.72 36.26 19.29
N SER A 312 -24.20 35.12 18.82
CA SER A 312 -23.72 35.03 17.44
C SER A 312 -24.91 35.07 16.47
N PRO A 313 -24.76 35.68 15.28
CA PRO A 313 -25.82 35.72 14.29
C PRO A 313 -26.18 34.31 13.83
N VAL A 314 -27.48 34.06 13.67
CA VAL A 314 -27.97 32.81 13.08
C VAL A 314 -27.69 32.87 11.57
N PRO A 315 -27.06 31.86 10.96
CA PRO A 315 -26.87 31.83 9.52
C PRO A 315 -28.23 31.74 8.79
N ASP A 316 -28.30 32.26 7.58
CA ASP A 316 -29.51 32.18 6.75
C ASP A 316 -29.71 30.80 6.09
N PHE A 317 -28.72 29.90 6.22
CA PHE A 317 -28.67 28.57 5.59
C PHE A 317 -28.99 28.58 4.09
N SER A 318 -28.81 29.73 3.44
CA SER A 318 -29.01 29.86 2.01
C SER A 318 -27.84 29.20 1.27
N THR A 319 -28.15 28.54 0.16
CA THR A 319 -27.16 27.93 -0.72
C THR A 319 -26.33 29.02 -1.40
N ASP A 320 -25.02 28.89 -1.35
CA ASP A 320 -24.09 29.70 -2.12
C ASP A 320 -23.73 28.99 -3.43
N PHE A 321 -24.46 29.30 -4.50
CA PHE A 321 -24.25 28.73 -5.83
C PHE A 321 -22.96 29.24 -6.51
N ASP A 322 -22.39 30.33 -6.02
CA ASP A 322 -21.20 30.96 -6.59
C ASP A 322 -19.90 30.43 -5.95
N HIS A 323 -20.00 29.54 -4.96
CA HIS A 323 -18.84 28.93 -4.32
C HIS A 323 -18.09 28.02 -5.33
N PRO A 324 -16.75 28.12 -5.45
CA PRO A 324 -15.97 27.36 -6.45
C PRO A 324 -16.09 25.83 -6.32
N ASP A 325 -16.40 25.36 -5.11
CA ASP A 325 -16.61 23.94 -4.79
C ASP A 325 -18.10 23.53 -4.81
N TYR A 326 -18.99 24.36 -5.37
CA TYR A 326 -20.43 24.05 -5.45
C TYR A 326 -20.67 22.78 -6.29
N GLY A 327 -21.39 21.81 -5.73
CA GLY A 327 -21.68 20.52 -6.37
C GLY A 327 -20.66 19.41 -6.06
N GLU A 328 -19.56 19.71 -5.38
CA GLU A 328 -18.78 18.68 -4.68
C GLU A 328 -19.52 18.23 -3.42
N TYR A 329 -19.28 16.99 -2.99
CA TYR A 329 -20.07 16.33 -1.93
C TYR A 329 -20.37 17.28 -0.76
N VAL A 330 -21.66 17.33 -0.37
CA VAL A 330 -22.18 17.96 0.86
C VAL A 330 -22.21 19.50 0.90
N ARG A 331 -21.55 20.22 -0.02
CA ARG A 331 -21.71 21.68 -0.13
C ARG A 331 -22.87 22.03 -1.07
N LYS A 332 -24.04 22.17 -0.46
CA LYS A 332 -25.31 22.42 -1.14
C LYS A 332 -25.70 23.87 -1.21
#